data_AF-A0A8X6I3I2-F1
#
_entry.id   AF-A0A8X6I3I2-F1
#
_cell.length_a   1.000
_cell.length_b   1.000
_cell.length_c   1.000
_cell.angle_alpha   90.00
_cell.angle_beta   90.00
_cell.angle_gamma   90.00
#
_symmetry.space_group_name_H-M   'P 1'
#
loop_
_entity.id
_entity.type
_entity.pdbx_description
1 polymer ?
#
loop_
_entity_poly.entity_id
_entity_poly.type
_entity_poly.pdbx_seq_one_letter_code
_entity_poly.pdbx_strand_id
1 'polypeptide(L)'
;MQWLSALLIGVVVGIVSCDITCYDKEEYTCLKEFNKEFPSSLENYCRDEIPLLKCISEAASKCKTNFVREAEDLYRIHTDACTEGTELNKAAKEHVDCITNATDGAKCSLGEGGFDLKDKTLGEGKCMDIRITEVCLFETVKSECGRNAGDTFLIVYHPLAQLIMKICYARGHHQN
;
A
#
# COMPACT_ATOMS: atom_id res chain seq x y z
N MET A 1 -7.49 12.61 44.26
CA MET A 1 -8.01 11.96 43.02
C MET A 1 -7.22 12.28 41.75
N GLN A 2 -6.30 13.25 41.72
CA GLN A 2 -5.53 13.59 40.50
C GLN A 2 -4.35 12.66 40.16
N TRP A 3 -3.88 11.83 41.11
CA TRP A 3 -2.69 10.99 40.92
C TRP A 3 -2.96 9.67 40.17
N LEU A 4 -4.19 9.16 40.20
CA LEU A 4 -4.58 7.95 39.46
C LEU A 4 -4.71 8.21 37.94
N SER A 5 -5.03 9.45 37.55
CA SER A 5 -5.15 9.84 36.15
C SER A 5 -3.81 9.85 35.41
N ALA A 6 -2.69 10.14 36.09
CA ALA A 6 -1.37 10.19 35.47
C ALA A 6 -0.80 8.79 35.14
N LEU A 7 -1.09 7.77 35.96
CA LEU A 7 -0.64 6.39 35.72
C LEU A 7 -1.38 5.72 34.55
N LEU A 8 -2.65 6.05 34.34
CA LEU A 8 -3.43 5.52 33.22
C LEU A 8 -2.94 6.05 31.86
N ILE A 9 -2.48 7.30 31.79
CA ILE A 9 -2.00 7.90 30.53
C ILE A 9 -0.64 7.32 30.13
N GLY A 10 0.25 7.03 31.09
CA GLY A 10 1.57 6.45 30.80
C GLY A 10 1.52 5.03 30.22
N VAL A 11 0.53 4.21 30.59
CA VAL A 11 0.41 2.82 30.10
C VAL A 11 -0.14 2.76 28.68
N VAL A 12 -1.01 3.69 28.27
CA VAL A 12 -1.64 3.66 26.94
C VAL A 12 -0.66 4.08 25.84
N VAL A 13 0.28 4.99 26.13
CA VAL A 13 1.30 5.43 25.16
C VAL A 13 2.32 4.34 24.88
N GLY A 14 2.63 3.47 25.86
CA GLY A 14 3.61 2.39 25.69
C GLY A 14 3.16 1.24 24.79
N ILE A 15 1.85 1.03 24.63
CA ILE A 15 1.31 -0.09 23.82
C ILE A 15 1.44 0.21 22.33
N VAL A 16 1.14 1.44 21.90
CA VAL A 16 1.16 1.83 20.48
C VAL A 16 2.57 1.78 19.88
N SER A 17 3.61 2.11 20.67
CA SER A 17 5.00 2.02 20.20
C SER A 17 5.48 0.59 20.00
N CYS A 18 4.93 -0.38 20.74
CA CYS A 18 5.31 -1.78 20.58
C CYS A 18 4.72 -2.40 19.31
N ASP A 19 3.51 -1.98 18.93
CA ASP A 19 2.80 -2.51 17.76
C ASP A 19 3.52 -2.13 16.45
N ILE A 20 3.97 -0.87 16.30
CA ILE A 20 4.69 -0.44 15.09
C ILE A 20 6.10 -1.04 14.99
N THR A 21 6.85 -1.13 16.08
CA THR A 21 8.17 -1.78 16.08
C THR A 21 8.06 -3.29 15.80
N CYS A 22 7.01 -3.94 16.30
CA CYS A 22 6.70 -5.32 15.90
C CYS A 22 6.47 -5.39 14.39
N TYR A 23 5.63 -4.51 13.85
CA TYR A 23 5.28 -4.50 12.45
C TYR A 23 6.49 -4.29 11.55
N ASP A 24 7.35 -3.30 11.83
CA ASP A 24 8.56 -3.02 11.04
C ASP A 24 9.47 -4.25 10.91
N LYS A 25 9.57 -5.06 11.97
CA LYS A 25 10.36 -6.30 11.97
C LYS A 25 9.73 -7.40 11.11
N GLU A 26 8.42 -7.57 11.21
CA GLU A 26 7.68 -8.58 10.43
C GLU A 26 7.63 -8.17 8.96
N GLU A 27 7.36 -6.90 8.66
CA GLU A 27 7.40 -6.31 7.32
C GLU A 27 8.78 -6.51 6.67
N TYR A 28 9.87 -6.19 7.38
CA TYR A 28 11.22 -6.41 6.85
C TYR A 28 11.45 -7.87 6.46
N THR A 29 10.86 -8.80 7.21
CA THR A 29 10.91 -10.24 6.90
C THR A 29 10.15 -10.54 5.61
N CYS A 30 8.93 -9.99 5.46
CA CYS A 30 8.14 -10.09 4.22
C CYS A 30 8.90 -9.55 3.00
N LEU A 31 9.51 -8.36 3.11
CA LEU A 31 10.23 -7.71 2.02
C LEU A 31 11.54 -8.43 1.67
N LYS A 32 12.27 -8.95 2.65
CA LYS A 32 13.53 -9.67 2.41
C LYS A 32 13.33 -10.93 1.57
N GLU A 33 12.21 -11.61 1.76
CA GLU A 33 11.84 -12.78 0.95
C GLU A 33 11.38 -12.38 -0.46
N PHE A 34 11.12 -11.09 -0.68
CA PHE A 34 10.57 -10.52 -1.89
C PHE A 34 11.60 -9.71 -2.69
N ASN A 35 12.45 -10.41 -3.44
CA ASN A 35 13.53 -9.79 -4.21
C ASN A 35 13.27 -9.96 -5.71
N LYS A 36 12.37 -9.13 -6.29
CA LYS A 36 12.00 -9.23 -7.71
C LYS A 36 11.87 -7.87 -8.40
N GLU A 37 12.10 -7.89 -9.71
CA GLU A 37 11.83 -6.77 -10.60
C GLU A 37 10.33 -6.52 -10.73
N PHE A 38 9.95 -5.26 -10.99
CA PHE A 38 8.54 -4.89 -11.16
C PHE A 38 7.93 -5.73 -12.31
N PRO A 39 6.80 -6.40 -12.06
CA PRO A 39 6.23 -7.33 -13.02
C PRO A 39 5.66 -6.60 -14.23
N SER A 40 6.01 -7.08 -15.44
CA SER A 40 5.56 -6.52 -16.72
C SER A 40 4.17 -7.00 -17.18
N SER A 41 3.52 -7.90 -16.42
CA SER A 41 2.20 -8.46 -16.78
C SER A 41 1.35 -8.73 -15.54
N LEU A 42 0.02 -8.78 -15.71
CA LEU A 42 -0.90 -9.13 -14.63
C LEU A 42 -0.61 -10.53 -14.04
N GLU A 43 -0.20 -11.49 -14.86
CA GLU A 43 0.14 -12.83 -14.37
C GLU A 43 1.39 -12.82 -13.48
N ASN A 44 2.43 -12.09 -13.89
CA ASN A 44 3.63 -11.91 -13.08
C ASN A 44 3.31 -11.14 -11.79
N TYR A 45 2.47 -10.10 -11.90
CA TYR A 45 1.95 -9.34 -10.76
C TYR A 45 1.25 -10.27 -9.77
N CYS A 46 0.26 -11.03 -10.23
CA CYS A 46 -0.53 -11.91 -9.37
C CYS A 46 0.27 -13.03 -8.73
N ARG A 47 1.24 -13.60 -9.45
CA ARG A 47 2.11 -14.65 -8.92
C ARG A 47 3.00 -14.13 -7.80
N ASP A 48 3.53 -12.93 -7.97
CA ASP A 48 4.57 -12.40 -7.10
C ASP A 48 3.95 -11.54 -5.98
N GLU A 49 3.11 -10.55 -6.29
CA GLU A 49 2.62 -9.57 -5.31
C GLU A 49 1.63 -10.14 -4.28
N ILE A 50 0.81 -11.13 -4.66
CA ILE A 50 -0.21 -11.70 -3.76
C ILE A 50 0.41 -12.34 -2.50
N PRO A 51 1.46 -13.18 -2.60
CA PRO A 51 2.21 -13.64 -1.43
C PRO A 51 2.75 -12.53 -0.54
N LEU A 52 3.29 -11.44 -1.12
CA LEU A 52 3.80 -10.31 -0.35
C LEU A 52 2.66 -9.62 0.41
N LEU A 53 1.58 -9.27 -0.27
CA LEU A 53 0.42 -8.60 0.34
C LEU A 53 -0.20 -9.44 1.45
N LYS A 54 -0.24 -10.76 1.28
CA LYS A 54 -0.64 -11.69 2.34
C LYS A 54 0.27 -11.57 3.56
N CYS A 55 1.59 -11.60 3.36
CA CYS A 55 2.56 -11.47 4.45
C CYS A 55 2.40 -10.14 5.19
N ILE A 56 2.22 -9.03 4.46
CA ILE A 56 1.96 -7.70 5.03
C ILE A 56 0.67 -7.68 5.87
N SER A 57 -0.41 -8.28 5.37
CA SER A 57 -1.68 -8.40 6.10
C SER A 57 -1.54 -9.23 7.38
N GLU A 58 -0.81 -10.35 7.32
CA GLU A 58 -0.54 -11.21 8.47
C GLU A 58 0.37 -10.51 9.50
N ALA A 59 1.37 -9.75 9.05
CA ALA A 59 2.23 -8.94 9.90
C ALA A 59 1.45 -7.87 10.66
N ALA A 60 0.59 -7.11 9.96
CA ALA A 60 -0.28 -6.11 10.57
C ALA A 60 -1.16 -6.75 11.67
N SER A 61 -1.77 -7.90 11.35
CA SER A 61 -2.64 -8.64 12.26
C SER A 61 -1.90 -9.17 13.50
N LYS A 62 -0.73 -9.78 13.29
CA LYS A 62 0.12 -10.33 14.34
C LYS A 62 0.58 -9.25 15.32
N CYS A 63 0.93 -8.08 14.80
CA CYS A 63 1.38 -6.93 15.58
C CYS A 63 0.24 -6.02 16.05
N LYS A 64 -1.03 -6.40 15.80
CA LYS A 64 -2.24 -5.68 16.24
C LYS A 64 -2.23 -4.20 15.87
N THR A 65 -1.71 -3.87 14.69
CA THR A 65 -1.59 -2.49 14.28
C THR A 65 -2.97 -1.84 14.11
N ASN A 66 -3.03 -0.52 14.17
CA ASN A 66 -4.28 0.22 13.93
C ASN A 66 -4.70 0.25 12.45
N PHE A 67 -3.94 -0.39 11.56
CA PHE A 67 -4.14 -0.45 10.11
C PHE A 67 -4.32 -1.87 9.56
N VAL A 68 -4.65 -2.83 10.43
CA VAL A 68 -4.95 -4.22 10.05
C VAL A 68 -6.00 -4.29 8.95
N ARG A 69 -7.07 -3.50 9.08
CA ARG A 69 -8.17 -3.52 8.10
C ARG A 69 -7.73 -3.06 6.73
N GLU A 70 -6.94 -1.99 6.65
CA GLU A 70 -6.40 -1.49 5.39
C GLU A 70 -5.47 -2.51 4.72
N ALA A 71 -4.68 -3.25 5.51
CA ALA A 71 -3.83 -4.32 4.99
C ALA A 71 -4.66 -5.53 4.49
N GLU A 72 -5.69 -5.93 5.23
CA GLU A 72 -6.62 -6.99 4.83
C GLU A 72 -7.41 -6.62 3.57
N ASP A 73 -7.89 -5.39 3.47
CA ASP A 73 -8.63 -4.89 2.31
C ASP A 73 -7.74 -4.82 1.06
N LEU A 74 -6.50 -4.35 1.21
CA LEU A 74 -5.51 -4.37 0.13
C LEU A 74 -5.30 -5.81 -0.38
N TYR A 75 -5.02 -6.75 0.53
CA TYR A 75 -4.82 -8.16 0.16
C TYR A 75 -6.04 -8.75 -0.55
N ARG A 76 -7.24 -8.48 -0.03
CA ARG A 76 -8.51 -8.96 -0.60
C ARG A 76 -8.74 -8.43 -2.01
N ILE A 77 -8.61 -7.12 -2.21
CA ILE A 77 -8.87 -6.48 -3.51
C ILE A 77 -7.88 -6.98 -4.57
N HIS A 78 -6.60 -7.11 -4.22
CA HIS A 78 -5.61 -7.64 -5.16
C HIS A 78 -5.85 -9.12 -5.45
N THR A 79 -6.26 -9.90 -4.45
CA THR A 79 -6.68 -11.29 -4.66
C THR A 79 -7.88 -11.36 -5.61
N ASP A 80 -8.87 -10.48 -5.46
CA ASP A 80 -10.02 -10.41 -6.38
C ASP A 80 -9.57 -10.05 -7.80
N ALA A 81 -8.67 -9.06 -7.98
CA ALA A 81 -8.10 -8.70 -9.27
C ALA A 81 -7.31 -9.85 -9.93
N CYS A 82 -6.75 -10.75 -9.12
CA CYS A 82 -5.97 -11.90 -9.58
C CYS A 82 -6.77 -13.20 -9.71
N THR A 83 -8.00 -13.25 -9.17
CA THR A 83 -8.84 -14.45 -9.20
C THR A 83 -9.62 -14.50 -10.51
N GLU A 84 -9.42 -15.56 -11.29
CA GLU A 84 -10.09 -15.68 -12.59
C GLU A 84 -11.61 -15.66 -12.49
N GLY A 85 -12.23 -14.88 -13.38
CA GLY A 85 -13.69 -14.82 -13.50
C GLY A 85 -14.38 -13.80 -12.58
N THR A 86 -13.67 -13.18 -11.63
CA THR A 86 -14.21 -12.02 -10.91
C THR A 86 -14.39 -10.83 -11.84
N GLU A 87 -15.28 -9.90 -11.48
CA GLU A 87 -15.49 -8.68 -12.26
C GLU A 87 -14.22 -7.81 -12.29
N LEU A 88 -13.49 -7.73 -11.17
CA LEU A 88 -12.25 -6.97 -11.10
C LEU A 88 -11.13 -7.61 -11.93
N ASN A 89 -11.03 -8.94 -11.98
CA ASN A 89 -10.07 -9.62 -12.84
C ASN A 89 -10.34 -9.38 -14.32
N LYS A 90 -11.62 -9.39 -14.75
CA LYS A 90 -11.99 -9.08 -16.13
C LYS A 90 -11.60 -7.65 -16.48
N ALA A 91 -11.96 -6.68 -15.63
CA ALA A 91 -11.63 -5.27 -15.83
C ALA A 91 -10.10 -5.03 -15.83
N ALA A 92 -9.37 -5.67 -14.92
CA ALA A 92 -7.90 -5.60 -14.87
C ALA A 92 -7.28 -6.20 -16.14
N LYS A 93 -7.70 -7.39 -16.57
CA LYS A 93 -7.21 -8.02 -17.82
C LYS A 93 -7.49 -7.16 -19.05
N GLU A 94 -8.64 -6.48 -19.11
CA GLU A 94 -9.01 -5.60 -20.22
C GLU A 94 -8.12 -4.36 -20.32
N HIS A 95 -7.68 -3.81 -19.18
CA HIS A 95 -7.04 -2.50 -19.12
C HIS A 95 -5.56 -2.52 -18.71
N VAL A 96 -5.01 -3.65 -18.24
CA VAL A 96 -3.66 -3.72 -17.63
C VAL A 96 -2.57 -3.16 -18.53
N ASP A 97 -2.54 -3.50 -19.82
CA ASP A 97 -1.48 -3.04 -20.71
C ASP A 97 -1.53 -1.51 -20.89
N CYS A 98 -2.72 -0.94 -21.00
CA CYS A 98 -2.87 0.52 -21.11
C CYS A 98 -2.52 1.20 -19.80
N ILE A 99 -3.02 0.67 -18.67
CA ILE A 99 -2.75 1.20 -17.33
C ILE A 99 -1.24 1.22 -17.09
N THR A 100 -0.53 0.11 -17.31
CA THR A 100 0.93 0.01 -17.12
C THR A 100 1.67 1.03 -17.98
N ASN A 101 1.35 1.13 -19.28
CA ASN A 101 2.01 2.09 -20.17
C ASN A 101 1.74 3.55 -19.76
N ALA A 102 0.50 3.88 -19.40
CA ALA A 102 0.14 5.22 -18.95
C ALA A 102 0.84 5.57 -17.63
N THR A 103 0.94 4.63 -16.69
CA THR A 103 1.66 4.85 -15.42
C THR A 103 3.17 4.97 -15.61
N ASP A 104 3.77 4.19 -16.52
CA ASP A 104 5.21 4.24 -16.83
C ASP A 104 5.59 5.56 -17.53
N GLY A 105 4.70 6.08 -18.38
CA GLY A 105 4.86 7.37 -19.06
C GLY A 105 4.52 8.58 -18.20
N ALA A 106 3.85 8.38 -17.06
CA ALA A 106 3.33 9.47 -16.23
C ALA A 106 4.48 10.27 -15.57
N LYS A 107 4.43 11.60 -15.74
CA LYS A 107 5.32 12.53 -15.05
C LYS A 107 4.66 13.07 -13.78
N CYS A 108 4.27 12.18 -12.89
CA CYS A 108 3.81 12.58 -11.58
C CYS A 108 5.02 13.06 -10.77
N SER A 109 4.94 14.27 -10.18
CA SER A 109 6.01 14.81 -9.36
C SER A 109 6.15 13.98 -8.07
N LEU A 110 6.88 12.87 -8.15
CA LEU A 110 7.48 12.21 -7.01
C LEU A 110 8.62 13.14 -6.59
N GLY A 111 8.54 13.78 -5.43
CA GLY A 111 9.56 14.75 -5.04
C GLY A 111 10.94 14.10 -4.94
N GLU A 112 11.80 14.23 -5.95
CA GLU A 112 13.21 13.77 -6.10
C GLU A 112 13.60 12.35 -5.61
N GLY A 113 12.69 11.56 -5.04
CA GLY A 113 12.92 10.20 -4.60
C GLY A 113 11.75 9.35 -5.06
N GLY A 114 11.96 8.58 -6.14
CA GLY A 114 11.01 7.55 -6.54
C GLY A 114 10.72 6.59 -5.39
N PHE A 115 9.52 6.01 -5.39
CA PHE A 115 9.11 5.00 -4.41
C PHE A 115 9.74 3.67 -4.83
N ASP A 116 11.03 3.48 -4.52
CA ASP A 116 11.69 2.18 -4.71
C ASP A 116 11.41 1.29 -3.51
N LEU A 117 10.53 0.30 -3.69
CA LEU A 117 10.17 -0.70 -2.68
C LEU A 117 11.32 -1.65 -2.36
N LYS A 118 12.41 -1.67 -3.17
CA LYS A 118 13.48 -2.65 -3.03
C LYS A 118 14.41 -2.41 -1.85
N ASP A 119 14.54 -1.16 -1.39
CA ASP A 119 15.52 -0.78 -0.37
C ASP A 119 14.91 -0.05 0.84
N LYS A 120 13.57 0.07 0.90
CA LYS A 120 12.88 0.88 1.93
C LYS A 120 11.64 0.17 2.47
N THR A 121 11.36 0.38 3.75
CA THR A 121 10.10 -0.09 4.35
C THR A 121 8.92 0.71 3.79
N LEU A 122 7.71 0.13 3.73
CA LEU A 122 6.51 0.84 3.24
C LEU A 122 6.26 2.09 4.09
N GLY A 123 6.37 3.27 3.50
CA GLY A 123 6.18 4.54 4.22
C GLY A 123 7.48 5.23 4.65
N GLU A 124 8.65 4.69 4.31
CA GLU A 124 9.92 5.45 4.30
C GLU A 124 9.98 6.36 3.05
N GLY A 125 9.33 7.52 3.14
CA GLY A 125 9.29 8.53 2.08
C GLY A 125 8.48 9.75 2.51
N LYS A 126 8.31 10.73 1.61
CA LYS A 126 7.36 11.82 1.85
C LYS A 126 5.95 11.26 1.73
N CYS A 127 5.40 10.79 2.85
CA CYS A 127 4.05 10.23 2.94
C CYS A 127 2.97 11.12 2.28
N MET A 128 3.18 12.44 2.28
CA MET A 128 2.30 13.41 1.64
C MET A 128 2.20 13.26 0.11
N ASP A 129 3.23 12.72 -0.54
CA ASP A 129 3.30 12.66 -2.01
C ASP A 129 2.45 11.51 -2.57
N ILE A 130 2.00 10.57 -1.74
CA ILE A 130 1.24 9.39 -2.17
C ILE A 130 -0.14 9.79 -2.70
N ARG A 131 -0.85 10.69 -2.02
CA ARG A 131 -2.16 11.17 -2.52
C ARG A 131 -2.04 11.98 -3.79
N ILE A 132 -0.98 12.79 -3.90
CA ILE A 132 -0.70 13.57 -5.10
C ILE A 132 -0.40 12.63 -6.27
N THR A 133 0.39 11.59 -6.01
CA THR A 133 0.74 10.54 -6.98
C THR A 133 -0.49 9.78 -7.43
N GLU A 134 -1.32 9.31 -6.49
CA GLU A 134 -2.58 8.62 -6.77
C GLU A 134 -3.48 9.43 -7.72
N VAL A 135 -3.75 10.69 -7.38
CA VAL A 135 -4.61 11.56 -8.20
C VAL A 135 -3.99 11.80 -9.58
N CYS A 136 -2.69 12.02 -9.64
CA CYS A 136 -1.97 12.21 -10.91
C CYS A 136 -2.03 10.97 -11.81
N LEU A 137 -1.74 9.78 -11.27
CA LEU A 137 -1.79 8.53 -12.01
C LEU A 137 -3.23 8.22 -12.44
N PHE A 138 -4.21 8.42 -11.56
CA PHE A 138 -5.61 8.24 -11.91
C PHE A 138 -6.03 9.13 -13.08
N GLU A 139 -5.74 10.44 -13.04
CA GLU A 139 -6.11 11.33 -14.14
C GLU A 139 -5.34 11.02 -15.43
N THR A 140 -4.09 10.55 -15.33
CA THR A 140 -3.31 10.10 -16.50
C THR A 140 -3.95 8.87 -17.13
N VAL A 141 -4.20 7.81 -16.35
CA VAL A 141 -4.86 6.59 -16.81
C VAL A 141 -6.24 6.89 -17.38
N LYS A 142 -7.03 7.71 -16.69
CA LYS A 142 -8.37 8.10 -17.16
C LYS A 142 -8.34 8.86 -18.47
N SER A 143 -7.34 9.73 -18.67
CA SER A 143 -7.17 10.49 -19.91
C SER A 143 -6.70 9.61 -21.07
N GLU A 144 -5.78 8.67 -20.83
CA GLU A 144 -5.17 7.86 -21.88
C GLU A 144 -5.93 6.57 -22.19
N CYS A 145 -6.47 5.92 -21.16
CA CYS A 145 -7.12 4.61 -21.24
C CYS A 145 -8.65 4.67 -21.07
N GLY A 146 -9.20 5.86 -20.77
CA GLY A 146 -10.63 6.08 -20.56
C GLY A 146 -11.09 5.84 -19.12
N ARG A 147 -12.36 6.20 -18.85
CA ARG A 147 -12.92 6.20 -17.49
C ARG A 147 -12.89 4.82 -16.83
N ASN A 148 -13.26 3.76 -17.54
CA ASN A 148 -13.31 2.41 -16.97
C ASN A 148 -11.93 1.92 -16.51
N ALA A 149 -10.88 2.22 -17.28
CA ALA A 149 -9.49 1.93 -16.90
C ALA A 149 -9.07 2.75 -15.68
N GLY A 150 -9.44 4.04 -15.63
CA GLY A 150 -9.20 4.89 -14.46
C GLY A 150 -9.88 4.37 -13.20
N ASP A 151 -11.15 3.95 -13.29
CA ASP A 151 -11.90 3.39 -12.17
C ASP A 151 -11.29 2.06 -11.71
N THR A 152 -10.87 1.21 -12.65
CA THR A 152 -10.17 -0.05 -12.37
C THR A 152 -8.85 0.20 -11.65
N PHE A 153 -8.05 1.15 -12.14
CA PHE A 153 -6.82 1.58 -11.50
C PHE A 153 -7.08 2.05 -10.07
N LEU A 154 -8.10 2.91 -9.86
CA LEU A 154 -8.40 3.45 -8.54
C LEU A 154 -8.83 2.36 -7.55
N ILE A 155 -9.64 1.39 -8.00
CA ILE A 155 -10.06 0.26 -7.15
C ILE A 155 -8.85 -0.50 -6.61
N VAL A 156 -7.83 -0.71 -7.45
CA VAL A 156 -6.61 -1.45 -7.07
C VAL A 156 -5.62 -0.58 -6.31
N TYR A 157 -5.39 0.66 -6.74
CA TYR A 157 -4.33 1.51 -6.20
C TYR A 157 -4.73 2.26 -4.91
N HIS A 158 -6.01 2.64 -4.76
CA HIS A 158 -6.48 3.39 -3.59
C HIS A 158 -6.24 2.68 -2.26
N PRO A 159 -6.53 1.36 -2.11
CA PRO A 159 -6.23 0.62 -0.89
C PRO A 159 -4.74 0.64 -0.53
N LEU A 160 -3.85 0.60 -1.52
CA LEU A 160 -2.40 0.67 -1.31
C LEU A 160 -2.02 2.04 -0.75
N ALA A 161 -2.53 3.11 -1.37
CA ALA A 161 -2.32 4.47 -0.90
C ALA A 161 -2.84 4.68 0.54
N GLN A 162 -4.01 4.12 0.87
CA GLN A 162 -4.56 4.17 2.22
C GLN A 162 -3.68 3.45 3.24
N LEU A 163 -3.22 2.23 2.93
CA LEU A 163 -2.35 1.46 3.80
C LEU A 163 -1.04 2.21 4.09
N ILE A 164 -0.35 2.68 3.04
CA ILE A 164 0.93 3.38 3.22
C ILE A 164 0.73 4.66 4.06
N MET A 165 -0.34 5.42 3.82
CA MET A 165 -0.67 6.59 4.64
C MET A 165 -0.85 6.23 6.11
N LYS A 166 -1.49 5.10 6.41
CA LYS A 166 -1.67 4.64 7.80
C LYS A 166 -0.36 4.20 8.45
N ILE A 167 0.50 3.48 7.73
CA ILE A 167 1.83 3.10 8.22
C ILE A 167 2.65 4.36 8.54
N CYS A 168 2.64 5.33 7.62
CA CYS A 168 3.28 6.63 7.81
C CYS A 168 2.84 7.36 9.09
N TYR A 169 1.53 7.41 9.33
CA TYR A 169 1.00 8.00 10.57
C TYR A 169 1.42 7.22 11.81
N ALA A 170 1.39 5.88 11.74
CA ALA A 170 1.82 5.03 12.86
C ALA A 170 3.30 5.20 13.22
N ARG A 171 4.16 5.48 12.23
CA ARG A 171 5.60 5.76 12.43
C ARG A 171 5.91 7.19 12.90
N GLY A 172 4.91 8.05 13.03
CA GLY A 172 5.14 9.42 13.47
C GLY A 172 5.77 10.32 12.41
N HIS A 173 5.70 9.97 11.12
CA HIS A 173 6.06 10.85 10.01
C HIS A 173 5.00 11.94 9.78
N HIS A 174 4.65 12.67 10.84
CA HIS A 174 3.81 13.84 10.78
C HIS A 174 4.66 15.05 10.33
N GLN A 175 4.31 15.58 9.16
CA GLN A 175 4.40 17.00 8.75
C GLN A 175 5.43 17.85 9.52
N ASN A 176 6.57 18.11 8.88
CA ASN A 176 7.15 19.45 8.88
C ASN A 176 6.94 20.04 7.49
#